data_AF-A0A2V9L8C8-F1
#
_entry.id   AF-A0A2V9L8C8-F1
#
_cell.length_a   1.000
_cell.length_b   1.000
_cell.length_c   1.000
_cell.angle_alpha   90.00
_cell.angle_beta   90.00
_cell.angle_gamma   90.00
#
_symmetry.space_group_name_H-M   'P 1'
#
loop_
_entity.id
_entity.type
_entity.pdbx_description
1 polymer ?
#
loop_
_entity_poly.entity_id
_entity_poly.type
_entity_poly.pdbx_seq_one_letter_code
_entity_poly.pdbx_strand_id
1 'polypeptide(L)'
;MHGLERASTQEIRAIDAEVRRRLGPDVRTAPSYIANVLSEAGTHVEFTGRSGPFVDPPMEEPYATRLKGALQFHDLESAEAAIRMLDALRREYQQASDRAGVELVRSLALKGKQRAESLGASARVRPEKRREKQEIASWFRVWLETPDLFFDWLGLRKQSEEFQHTFTEGSGQPAEDSKQ
;
A
#
# COMPACT_ATOMS: atom_id res chain seq x y z
N MET A 1 8.89 -31.87 3.97
CA MET A 1 8.72 -30.64 4.76
C MET A 1 7.24 -30.28 4.68
N HIS A 2 6.53 -30.26 5.81
CA HIS A 2 5.11 -29.86 5.81
C HIS A 2 5.05 -28.37 5.47
N GLY A 3 4.44 -28.02 4.34
CA GLY A 3 4.12 -26.63 4.03
C GLY A 3 3.14 -26.13 5.08
N LEU A 4 3.38 -24.94 5.63
CA LEU A 4 2.41 -24.30 6.50
C LEU A 4 1.16 -24.03 5.66
N GLU A 5 0.07 -24.75 5.90
CA GLU A 5 -1.22 -24.47 5.25
C GLU A 5 -1.79 -23.13 5.73
N ARG A 6 -1.50 -22.77 6.98
CA ARG A 6 -1.87 -21.50 7.62
C ARG A 6 -0.70 -20.94 8.43
N ALA A 7 -0.56 -19.62 8.45
CA ALA A 7 0.44 -18.92 9.25
C ALA A 7 -0.18 -17.71 9.98
N SER A 8 -0.24 -17.80 11.29
CA SER A 8 -0.68 -16.77 12.21
C SER A 8 0.40 -15.70 12.46
N THR A 9 -0.01 -14.59 13.08
CA THR A 9 0.91 -13.54 13.56
C THR A 9 2.02 -14.06 14.48
N GLN A 10 1.74 -15.09 15.28
CA GLN A 10 2.72 -15.71 16.16
C GLN A 10 3.76 -16.50 15.36
N GLU A 11 3.33 -17.24 14.34
CA GLU A 11 4.21 -18.00 13.46
C GLU A 11 5.09 -17.09 12.61
N ILE A 12 4.55 -15.97 12.09
CA ILE A 12 5.35 -14.98 11.35
C ILE A 12 6.46 -14.39 12.23
N ARG A 13 6.17 -14.10 13.50
CA ARG A 13 7.18 -13.62 14.46
C ARG A 13 8.22 -14.68 14.79
N ALA A 14 7.81 -15.95 14.90
CA ALA A 14 8.73 -17.06 15.11
C ALA A 14 9.67 -17.24 13.90
N ILE A 15 9.14 -17.09 12.68
CA ILE A 15 9.94 -17.13 11.44
C ILE A 15 10.92 -15.95 11.41
N ASP A 16 10.50 -14.72 11.74
CA ASP A 16 11.41 -13.56 11.81
C ASP A 16 12.55 -13.80 12.81
N ALA A 17 12.25 -14.33 14.00
CA ALA A 17 13.25 -14.66 15.00
C ALA A 17 14.26 -15.70 14.51
N GLU A 18 13.79 -16.75 13.82
CA GLU A 18 14.64 -17.81 13.29
C GLU A 18 15.48 -17.33 12.10
N VAL A 19 14.92 -16.49 11.23
CA VAL A 19 15.64 -15.86 10.11
C VAL A 19 16.79 -15.00 10.62
N ARG A 20 16.56 -14.16 11.63
CA ARG A 20 17.61 -13.36 12.27
C ARG A 20 18.65 -14.22 12.97
N ARG A 21 18.24 -15.33 13.59
CA ARG A 21 19.16 -16.27 14.25
C ARG A 21 20.10 -16.96 13.25
N ARG A 22 19.61 -17.29 12.05
CA ARG A 22 20.41 -18.00 11.02
C ARG A 22 21.22 -17.09 10.12
N LEU A 23 20.69 -15.92 9.77
CA LEU A 23 21.30 -15.01 8.78
C LEU A 23 21.98 -13.78 9.42
N GLY A 24 21.90 -13.64 10.74
CA GLY A 24 22.52 -12.56 11.49
C GLY A 24 21.58 -11.36 11.73
N PRO A 25 21.91 -10.50 12.73
CA PRO A 25 21.05 -9.41 13.18
C PRO A 25 20.88 -8.27 12.16
N ASP A 26 21.74 -8.21 11.13
CA ASP A 26 21.68 -7.19 10.07
C ASP A 26 20.59 -7.48 9.02
N VAL A 27 20.00 -8.68 9.02
CA VAL A 27 18.86 -8.99 8.16
C VAL A 27 17.61 -8.35 8.75
N ARG A 28 17.24 -7.19 8.19
CA ARG A 28 15.97 -6.52 8.50
C ARG A 28 14.82 -7.16 7.72
N THR A 29 14.38 -8.34 8.11
CA THR A 29 13.10 -8.87 7.64
C THR A 29 11.97 -8.21 8.41
N ALA A 30 11.18 -7.40 7.71
CA ALA A 30 9.93 -6.92 8.28
C ALA A 30 8.95 -8.11 8.34
N PRO A 31 8.14 -8.27 9.41
CA PRO A 31 7.11 -9.29 9.49
C PRO A 31 6.14 -9.28 8.29
N SER A 32 5.90 -8.11 7.70
CA SER A 32 5.13 -7.94 6.46
C SER A 32 5.78 -8.59 5.23
N TYR A 33 7.11 -8.55 5.12
CA TYR A 33 7.83 -9.20 4.03
C TYR A 33 7.71 -10.72 4.13
N ILE A 34 7.89 -11.29 5.32
CA ILE A 34 7.72 -12.72 5.58
C ILE A 34 6.28 -13.14 5.27
N ALA A 35 5.31 -12.36 5.72
CA ALA A 35 3.90 -12.62 5.47
C ALA A 35 3.53 -12.59 3.98
N ASN A 36 4.11 -11.67 3.20
CA ASN A 36 3.93 -11.64 1.74
C ASN A 36 4.57 -12.84 1.05
N VAL A 37 5.80 -13.20 1.42
CA VAL A 37 6.49 -14.38 0.86
C VAL A 37 5.71 -15.67 1.16
N LEU A 38 5.16 -15.80 2.36
CA LEU A 38 4.30 -16.93 2.73
C LEU A 38 3.00 -16.95 1.90
N SER A 39 2.36 -15.80 1.72
CA SER A 39 1.16 -15.68 0.87
C SER A 39 1.45 -16.03 -0.59
N GLU A 40 2.56 -15.53 -1.16
CA GLU A 40 3.02 -15.87 -2.52
C GLU A 40 3.31 -17.37 -2.68
N ALA A 41 3.76 -18.03 -1.61
CA ALA A 41 3.99 -19.47 -1.58
C ALA A 41 2.70 -20.30 -1.37
N GLY A 42 1.54 -19.65 -1.25
CA GLY A 42 0.25 -20.31 -1.08
C GLY A 42 -0.15 -20.60 0.38
N THR A 43 0.60 -20.09 1.36
CA THR A 43 0.25 -20.21 2.78
C THR A 43 -0.82 -19.18 3.14
N HIS A 44 -1.91 -19.63 3.76
CA HIS A 44 -2.97 -18.74 4.23
C HIS A 44 -2.53 -17.97 5.47
N VAL A 45 -2.33 -16.66 5.34
CA VAL A 45 -1.75 -15.84 6.41
C VAL A 45 -2.83 -15.06 7.19
N GLU A 46 -2.93 -15.32 8.48
CA GLU A 46 -3.78 -14.58 9.42
C GLU A 46 -2.92 -13.56 10.19
N PHE A 47 -2.60 -12.45 9.54
CA PHE A 47 -1.80 -11.37 10.12
C PHE A 47 -2.67 -10.22 10.64
N THR A 48 -3.31 -10.40 11.79
CA THR A 48 -4.09 -9.36 12.48
C THR A 48 -3.24 -8.68 13.55
N GLY A 49 -2.86 -7.43 13.33
CA GLY A 49 -2.12 -6.66 14.32
C GLY A 49 -1.80 -5.23 13.87
N ARG A 50 -1.12 -4.45 14.72
CA ARG A 50 -0.68 -3.07 14.40
C ARG A 50 0.34 -3.00 13.24
N SER A 51 0.86 -4.15 12.82
CA SER A 51 1.66 -4.37 11.60
C SER A 51 0.91 -5.15 10.51
N GLY A 52 -0.32 -5.58 10.77
CA GLY A 52 -1.26 -6.31 9.91
C GLY A 52 -1.58 -5.76 8.49
N PRO A 53 -1.44 -4.46 8.17
CA PRO A 53 -1.95 -3.92 6.90
C PRO A 53 -1.23 -4.33 5.62
N PHE A 54 -0.32 -5.31 5.62
CA PHE A 54 0.56 -5.53 4.46
C PHE A 54 0.28 -6.81 3.67
N VAL A 55 -0.50 -7.74 4.21
CA VAL A 55 -0.89 -8.99 3.53
C VAL A 55 -2.22 -8.80 2.83
N ASP A 56 -2.34 -9.24 1.58
CA ASP A 56 -3.64 -9.20 0.89
C ASP A 56 -4.60 -10.20 1.57
N PRO A 57 -5.87 -9.84 1.79
CA PRO A 57 -6.82 -10.79 2.33
C PRO A 57 -6.90 -12.00 1.38
N PRO A 58 -7.06 -13.22 1.91
CA PRO A 58 -7.28 -14.40 1.09
C PRO A 58 -8.55 -14.15 0.25
N MET A 59 -8.36 -14.02 -1.06
CA MET A 59 -9.44 -13.81 -2.02
C MET A 59 -9.75 -15.13 -2.71
N GLU A 60 -11.04 -15.44 -2.83
CA GLU A 60 -11.50 -16.56 -3.65
C GLU A 60 -11.50 -16.16 -5.13
N GLU A 61 -11.43 -17.14 -6.02
CA GLU A 61 -11.67 -16.89 -7.44
C GLU A 61 -13.15 -16.48 -7.66
N PRO A 62 -13.45 -15.54 -8.58
CA PRO A 62 -12.54 -14.92 -9.55
C PRO A 62 -11.83 -13.64 -9.05
N TYR A 63 -12.05 -13.24 -7.79
CA TYR A 63 -11.54 -11.98 -7.23
C TYR A 63 -10.02 -11.98 -7.12
N ALA A 64 -9.44 -13.11 -6.72
CA ALA A 64 -7.99 -13.27 -6.58
C ALA A 64 -7.25 -12.88 -7.85
N THR A 65 -7.70 -13.36 -9.00
CA THR A 65 -7.11 -13.01 -10.30
C THR A 65 -7.36 -11.55 -10.67
N ARG A 66 -8.58 -11.06 -10.49
CA ARG A 66 -8.98 -9.70 -10.94
C ARG A 66 -8.40 -8.57 -10.10
N LEU A 67 -8.18 -8.80 -8.81
CA LEU A 67 -7.65 -7.80 -7.87
C LEU A 67 -6.14 -7.92 -7.65
N LYS A 68 -5.49 -8.93 -8.25
CA LYS A 68 -4.04 -9.12 -8.16
C LYS A 68 -3.30 -7.90 -8.68
N GLY A 69 -2.44 -7.33 -7.84
CA GLY A 69 -1.64 -6.16 -8.20
C GLY A 69 -2.43 -4.84 -8.27
N ALA A 70 -3.73 -4.84 -7.94
CA ALA A 70 -4.55 -3.63 -7.95
C ALA A 70 -4.03 -2.55 -6.99
N LEU A 71 -3.29 -2.95 -5.95
CA LEU A 71 -2.76 -2.08 -4.90
C LEU A 71 -1.22 -2.07 -4.85
N GLN A 72 -0.60 -1.50 -5.89
CA GLN A 72 0.84 -1.32 -5.95
C GLN A 72 1.19 0.15 -6.22
N PHE A 73 1.92 0.78 -5.28
CA PHE A 73 2.39 2.14 -5.43
C PHE A 73 3.66 2.41 -4.64
N HIS A 74 4.50 3.29 -5.17
CA HIS A 74 5.76 3.71 -4.56
C HIS A 74 5.96 5.24 -4.59
N ASP A 75 5.15 5.96 -5.37
CA ASP A 75 5.11 7.42 -5.51
C ASP A 75 3.68 7.91 -5.77
N LEU A 76 3.50 9.21 -6.04
CA LEU A 76 2.20 9.82 -6.31
C LEU A 76 1.57 9.30 -7.60
N GLU A 77 2.36 9.16 -8.67
CA GLU A 77 1.84 8.71 -9.97
C GLU A 77 1.31 7.28 -9.91
N SER A 78 2.10 6.35 -9.35
CA SER A 78 1.66 4.96 -9.16
C SER A 78 0.50 4.85 -8.16
N ALA A 79 0.38 5.75 -7.18
CA ALA A 79 -0.78 5.78 -6.30
C ALA A 79 -2.05 6.26 -7.01
N GLU A 80 -1.97 7.28 -7.86
CA GLU A 80 -3.10 7.70 -8.71
C GLU A 80 -3.54 6.55 -9.63
N ALA A 81 -2.59 5.85 -10.26
CA ALA A 81 -2.88 4.69 -11.11
C ALA A 81 -3.56 3.55 -10.33
N ALA A 82 -3.09 3.24 -9.12
CA ALA A 82 -3.72 2.25 -8.25
C ALA A 82 -5.16 2.64 -7.88
N ILE A 83 -5.40 3.91 -7.53
CA ILE A 83 -6.77 4.38 -7.20
C ILE A 83 -7.67 4.33 -8.44
N ARG A 84 -7.17 4.68 -9.64
CA ARG A 84 -7.92 4.51 -10.90
C ARG A 84 -8.32 3.06 -11.16
N MET A 85 -7.41 2.12 -10.95
CA MET A 85 -7.70 0.70 -11.12
C MET A 85 -8.73 0.20 -10.09
N LEU A 86 -8.61 0.59 -8.82
CA LEU A 86 -9.60 0.28 -7.79
C LEU A 86 -10.97 0.91 -8.11
N ASP A 87 -11.02 2.13 -8.62
CA ASP A 87 -12.27 2.79 -9.02
C ASP A 87 -12.98 2.06 -10.17
N ALA A 88 -12.23 1.65 -11.19
CA ALA A 88 -12.75 0.89 -12.31
C ALA A 88 -13.35 -0.44 -11.83
N LEU A 89 -12.61 -1.20 -11.01
CA LEU A 89 -13.09 -2.46 -10.44
C LEU A 89 -14.31 -2.26 -9.53
N ARG A 90 -14.35 -1.18 -8.72
CA ARG A 90 -15.54 -0.83 -7.93
C ARG A 90 -16.76 -0.65 -8.83
N ARG A 91 -16.63 0.13 -9.91
CA ARG A 91 -17.74 0.42 -10.84
C ARG A 91 -18.22 -0.85 -11.54
N GLU A 92 -17.30 -1.72 -11.97
CA GLU A 92 -17.65 -3.02 -12.56
C GLU A 92 -18.47 -3.89 -11.59
N TYR A 93 -18.02 -4.04 -10.35
CA TYR A 93 -18.75 -4.81 -9.34
C TYR A 93 -20.09 -4.14 -8.97
N GLN A 94 -20.15 -2.81 -8.91
CA GLN A 94 -21.40 -2.07 -8.70
C GLN A 94 -22.42 -2.33 -9.83
N GLN A 95 -21.98 -2.28 -11.09
CA GLN A 95 -22.82 -2.55 -12.25
C GLN A 95 -23.32 -4.00 -12.25
N ALA A 96 -22.48 -4.95 -11.81
CA ALA A 96 -22.86 -6.35 -11.63
C ALA A 96 -23.71 -6.63 -10.38
N SER A 97 -24.03 -5.60 -9.57
CA SER A 97 -24.68 -5.76 -8.25
C SER A 97 -23.93 -6.69 -7.29
N ASP A 98 -22.62 -6.84 -7.49
CA ASP A 98 -21.74 -7.67 -6.69
C ASP A 98 -21.23 -6.90 -5.47
N ARG A 99 -21.96 -7.06 -4.36
CA ARG A 99 -21.61 -6.41 -3.08
C ARG A 99 -20.30 -6.93 -2.49
N ALA A 100 -19.95 -8.18 -2.73
CA ALA A 100 -18.71 -8.77 -2.20
C ALA A 100 -17.50 -8.17 -2.90
N GLY A 101 -17.53 -8.08 -4.23
CA GLY A 101 -16.49 -7.41 -5.01
C GLY A 101 -16.28 -5.95 -4.61
N VAL A 102 -17.37 -5.20 -4.38
CA VAL A 102 -17.29 -3.80 -3.90
C VAL A 102 -16.61 -3.70 -2.53
N GLU A 103 -16.94 -4.57 -1.58
CA GLU A 103 -16.34 -4.56 -0.24
C GLU A 103 -14.86 -4.98 -0.26
N LEU A 104 -14.48 -5.91 -1.14
CA LEU A 104 -13.08 -6.29 -1.34
C LEU A 104 -12.24 -5.13 -1.88
N VAL A 105 -12.76 -4.41 -2.87
CA VAL A 105 -12.10 -3.20 -3.40
C VAL A 105 -11.95 -2.13 -2.32
N ARG A 106 -12.99 -1.92 -1.49
CA ARG A 106 -12.93 -0.98 -0.36
C ARG A 106 -11.86 -1.39 0.66
N SER A 107 -11.78 -2.68 0.97
CA SER A 107 -10.78 -3.24 1.89
C SER A 107 -9.35 -3.04 1.38
N LEU A 108 -9.12 -3.21 0.08
CA LEU A 108 -7.83 -2.91 -0.55
C LEU A 108 -7.48 -1.43 -0.47
N ALA A 109 -8.42 -0.53 -0.74
CA ALA A 109 -8.18 0.91 -0.61
C ALA A 109 -7.84 1.32 0.85
N LEU A 110 -8.53 0.74 1.83
CA LEU A 110 -8.22 0.93 3.25
C LEU A 110 -6.80 0.46 3.60
N LYS A 111 -6.39 -0.68 3.04
CA LYS A 111 -5.02 -1.20 3.18
C LYS A 111 -3.99 -0.22 2.57
N GLY A 112 -4.28 0.32 1.40
CA GLY A 112 -3.47 1.35 0.73
C GLY A 112 -3.25 2.57 1.61
N LYS A 113 -4.35 3.10 2.17
CA LYS A 113 -4.32 4.19 3.15
C LYS A 113 -3.42 3.87 4.33
N GLN A 114 -3.64 2.74 5.01
CA GLN A 114 -2.86 2.36 6.19
C GLN A 114 -1.37 2.20 5.89
N ARG A 115 -1.01 1.64 4.74
CA ARG A 115 0.39 1.54 4.27
C ARG A 115 1.01 2.92 4.08
N ALA A 116 0.29 3.85 3.46
CA ALA A 116 0.75 5.21 3.25
C ALA A 116 0.89 5.98 4.58
N GLU A 117 -0.08 5.88 5.48
CA GLU A 117 -0.04 6.49 6.83
C GLU A 117 1.16 5.98 7.65
N SER A 118 1.39 4.66 7.64
CA SER A 118 2.51 4.06 8.36
C SER A 118 3.86 4.59 7.89
N LEU A 119 4.05 4.72 6.58
CA LEU A 119 5.28 5.27 6.01
C LEU A 119 5.40 6.79 6.22
N GLY A 120 4.28 7.53 6.16
CA GLY A 120 4.22 8.96 6.43
C GLY A 120 4.53 9.33 7.88
N ALA A 121 4.22 8.45 8.83
CA ALA A 121 4.51 8.63 10.26
C ALA A 121 5.93 8.18 10.65
N SER A 122 6.61 7.39 9.82
CA SER A 122 7.90 6.78 10.16
C SER A 122 9.05 7.79 10.09
N ALA A 123 9.67 8.10 11.24
CA ALA A 123 10.85 8.98 11.31
C ALA A 123 12.10 8.44 10.57
N ARG A 124 12.09 7.17 10.14
CA ARG A 124 13.18 6.56 9.36
C ARG A 124 13.12 6.90 7.88
N VAL A 125 12.00 7.43 7.40
CA VAL A 125 11.80 7.82 6.01
C VAL A 125 12.21 9.28 5.84
N ARG A 126 12.85 9.60 4.71
CA ARG A 126 13.26 10.98 4.38
C ARG A 126 12.06 11.93 4.44
N PRO A 127 12.22 13.19 4.91
CA PRO A 127 11.11 14.14 5.06
C PRO A 127 10.25 14.30 3.81
N GLU A 128 10.87 14.36 2.64
CA GLU A 128 10.19 14.52 1.34
C GLU A 128 9.31 13.30 1.05
N LYS A 129 9.86 12.09 1.24
CA LYS A 129 9.10 10.86 1.08
C LYS A 129 8.02 10.67 2.14
N ARG A 130 8.19 11.21 3.36
CA ARG A 130 7.09 11.20 4.35
C ARG A 130 5.92 12.07 3.90
N ARG A 131 6.20 13.29 3.42
CA ARG A 131 5.18 14.19 2.87
C ARG A 131 4.44 13.56 1.69
N GLU A 132 5.17 12.92 0.79
CA GLU A 132 4.59 12.16 -0.33
C GLU A 132 3.64 11.06 0.16
N LYS A 133 4.03 10.28 1.18
CA LYS A 133 3.18 9.23 1.74
C LYS A 133 1.97 9.76 2.51
N GLN A 134 2.11 10.91 3.17
CA GLN A 134 0.99 11.60 3.80
C GLN A 134 -0.04 12.07 2.75
N GLU A 135 0.43 12.58 1.62
CA GLU A 135 -0.43 12.99 0.51
C GLU A 135 -1.19 11.79 -0.08
N ILE A 136 -0.49 10.68 -0.34
CA ILE A 136 -1.11 9.43 -0.81
C ILE A 136 -2.17 8.93 0.19
N ALA A 137 -1.88 8.99 1.49
CA ALA A 137 -2.86 8.60 2.52
C ALA A 137 -4.13 9.47 2.46
N SER A 138 -3.98 10.78 2.24
CA SER A 138 -5.10 11.70 2.04
C SER A 138 -5.89 11.36 0.79
N TRP A 139 -5.25 10.98 -0.32
CA TRP A 139 -5.94 10.58 -1.54
C TRP A 139 -6.82 9.34 -1.31
N PHE A 140 -6.27 8.28 -0.71
CA PHE A 140 -7.06 7.09 -0.38
C PHE A 140 -8.21 7.43 0.59
N ARG A 141 -7.99 8.34 1.54
CA ARG A 141 -9.04 8.79 2.45
C ARG A 141 -10.20 9.44 1.70
N VAL A 142 -9.93 10.43 0.85
CA VAL A 142 -10.97 11.13 0.08
C VAL A 142 -11.70 10.15 -0.83
N TRP A 143 -10.97 9.25 -1.51
CA TRP A 143 -11.61 8.22 -2.35
C TRP A 143 -12.52 7.27 -1.56
N LEU A 144 -12.14 6.89 -0.33
CA LEU A 144 -12.97 6.05 0.55
C LEU A 144 -14.22 6.77 1.07
N GLU A 145 -14.17 8.09 1.22
CA GLU A 145 -15.27 8.93 1.73
C GLU A 145 -16.23 9.34 0.59
N THR A 146 -15.69 9.80 -0.54
CA THR A 146 -16.44 10.35 -1.68
C THR A 146 -15.87 9.86 -3.03
N PRO A 147 -15.98 8.56 -3.32
CA PRO A 147 -15.33 7.96 -4.48
C PRO A 147 -15.74 8.56 -5.83
N ASP A 148 -17.00 8.94 -5.97
CA ASP A 148 -17.54 9.42 -7.26
C ASP A 148 -17.04 10.83 -7.63
N LEU A 149 -16.60 11.61 -6.64
CA LEU A 149 -16.06 12.97 -6.82
C LEU A 149 -14.53 13.02 -6.72
N PHE A 150 -13.89 11.89 -6.44
CA PHE A 150 -12.47 11.84 -6.13
C PHE A 150 -11.60 12.39 -7.26
N PHE A 151 -11.85 12.03 -8.53
CA PHE A 151 -10.99 12.44 -9.63
C PHE A 151 -11.12 13.93 -9.98
N ASP A 152 -12.30 14.51 -9.80
CA ASP A 152 -12.50 15.96 -9.95
C ASP A 152 -11.75 16.69 -8.84
N TRP A 153 -11.89 16.22 -7.61
CA TRP A 153 -11.14 16.74 -6.46
C TRP A 153 -9.62 16.59 -6.66
N LEU A 154 -9.15 15.44 -7.16
CA LEU A 154 -7.73 15.18 -7.39
C LEU A 154 -7.15 16.13 -8.43
N GLY A 155 -7.91 16.43 -9.50
CA GLY A 155 -7.54 17.43 -10.49
C GLY A 155 -7.30 18.80 -9.86
N LEU A 156 -8.23 19.25 -9.02
CA LEU A 156 -8.08 20.52 -8.27
C LEU A 156 -6.93 20.47 -7.26
N ARG A 157 -6.79 19.35 -6.53
CA ARG A 157 -5.73 19.15 -5.54
C ARG A 157 -4.34 19.27 -6.16
N LYS A 158 -4.13 18.69 -7.35
CA LYS A 158 -2.86 18.79 -8.08
C LYS A 158 -2.56 20.20 -8.59
N GLN A 159 -3.57 21.05 -8.76
CA GLN A 159 -3.41 22.45 -9.17
C GLN A 159 -3.22 23.42 -8.00
N SER A 160 -3.37 22.97 -6.75
CA SER A 160 -3.24 23.87 -5.61
C SER A 160 -1.79 24.33 -5.40
N GLU A 161 -1.62 25.57 -4.94
CA GLU A 161 -0.31 26.16 -4.67
C GLU A 161 0.53 25.30 -3.72
N GLU A 162 -0.09 24.79 -2.65
CA GLU A 162 0.56 23.89 -1.70
C GLU A 162 1.11 22.62 -2.40
N PHE A 163 0.35 22.03 -3.33
CA PHE A 163 0.80 20.84 -4.06
C PHE A 163 1.98 21.17 -4.98
N GLN A 164 1.86 22.25 -5.74
CA GLN A 164 2.87 22.70 -6.69
C GLN A 164 4.20 23.00 -5.98
N HIS A 165 4.16 23.78 -4.91
CA HIS A 165 5.34 24.13 -4.12
C HIS A 165 5.96 22.90 -3.43
N THR A 166 5.15 21.95 -2.96
CA THR A 166 5.66 20.80 -2.19
C THR A 166 6.21 19.68 -3.08
N PHE A 167 5.62 19.44 -4.25
CA PHE A 167 5.89 18.26 -5.06
C PHE A 167 6.38 18.55 -6.48
N THR A 168 6.30 19.81 -6.96
CA THR A 168 6.70 20.20 -8.33
C THR A 168 7.90 21.14 -8.34
N GLU A 169 7.95 22.12 -7.44
CA GLU A 169 9.01 23.14 -7.42
C GLU A 169 10.36 22.65 -6.85
N GLY A 170 10.42 21.42 -6.31
CA GLY A 170 11.63 20.80 -5.77
C GLY A 170 12.44 19.93 -6.77
N SER A 171 11.99 19.74 -8.01
CA SER A 171 12.67 18.90 -9.01
C SER A 171 13.72 19.64 -9.86
N GLY A 172 14.07 20.89 -9.50
CA GLY A 172 14.94 21.75 -10.30
C GLY A 172 16.00 22.50 -9.49
N GLN A 173 16.99 21.80 -8.95
CA GLN A 173 18.32 22.41 -8.75
C GLN A 173 19.39 21.36 -9.10
N PRO A 174 20.04 21.43 -10.28
CA PRO A 174 21.29 20.73 -10.47
C PRO A 174 22.30 21.29 -9.47
N ALA A 175 22.96 20.41 -8.73
CA ALA A 175 24.13 20.75 -7.94
C ALA A 175 25.26 21.12 -8.91
N GLU A 176 25.31 22.38 -9.33
CA GLU A 176 26.49 22.97 -9.95
C GLU A 176 27.48 23.39 -8.85
N ASP A 177 28.61 22.69 -8.87
CA ASP A 177 29.97 23.12 -8.55
C ASP A 177 30.21 24.11 -7.40
N SER A 178 30.92 23.63 -6.38
CA SER A 178 32.08 24.32 -5.84
C SER A 178 33.03 23.31 -5.20
N LYS A 179 33.96 22.78 -6.01
CA LYS A 179 35.31 22.47 -5.54
C LYS A 179 36.13 23.74 -5.72
N GLN A 180 36.51 24.36 -4.61
CA GLN A 180 37.75 25.12 -4.47
C GLN A 180 38.49 24.55 -3.27
#